data_AF-A0A7X6XTD1-F1
#
_entry.id   AF-A0A7X6XTD1-F1
#
_cell.length_a   1.000
_cell.length_b   1.000
_cell.length_c   1.000
_cell.angle_alpha   90.00
_cell.angle_beta   90.00
_cell.angle_gamma   90.00
#
_symmetry.space_group_name_H-M   'P 1'
#
loop_
_entity.id
_entity.type
_entity.pdbx_description
1 polymer ?
#
loop_
_entity_poly.entity_id
_entity_poly.type
_entity_poly.pdbx_seq_one_letter_code
_entity_poly.pdbx_strand_id
1 'polypeptide(L)'
;MTKVIISGAKGKMGRSIAQLTKRRQDINIVAGVDLTGEEGELIIYDDIFKISQEADVILDFSRPNALGNLCKYAVERRIALVVGTTGLTEQHKQRLKEASDTVPVFLSSNMSLGVFLMMNLAKQAASVLREFDIEIIERHHNQKIDAPSGTALMIADAIKEVRKESHYVLGRSEKSQKREENEIGIHAIRAGNLVGEHSVI
;
A
#
# COMPACT_ATOMS: atom_id res chain seq x y z
N MET A 1 2.35 11.46 22.81
CA MET A 1 3.10 10.35 22.19
C MET A 1 2.06 9.35 21.74
N THR A 2 1.97 9.07 20.44
CA THR A 2 0.94 8.20 19.86
C THR A 2 1.26 6.75 20.20
N LYS A 3 0.33 6.06 20.86
CA LYS A 3 0.42 4.65 21.22
C LYS A 3 0.01 3.78 20.02
N VAL A 4 0.87 2.87 19.62
CA VAL A 4 0.75 2.11 18.38
C VAL A 4 0.74 0.61 18.64
N ILE A 5 -0.19 -0.10 18.01
CA ILE A 5 -0.14 -1.56 17.86
C ILE A 5 0.35 -1.88 16.45
N ILE A 6 1.26 -2.86 16.32
CA ILE A 6 1.71 -3.34 15.01
C ILE A 6 1.10 -4.72 14.72
N SER A 7 0.34 -4.83 13.63
CA SER A 7 -0.12 -6.09 13.08
C SER A 7 0.85 -6.60 12.01
N GLY A 8 1.25 -7.87 12.13
CA GLY A 8 2.35 -8.47 11.37
C GLY A 8 3.73 -8.08 11.94
N ALA A 9 3.82 -7.97 13.27
CA ALA A 9 5.00 -7.46 13.98
C ALA A 9 6.28 -8.26 13.68
N LYS A 10 6.19 -9.57 13.42
CA LYS A 10 7.33 -10.44 13.12
C LYS A 10 7.70 -10.41 11.63
N GLY A 11 6.85 -9.83 10.78
CA GLY A 11 7.10 -9.65 9.35
C GLY A 11 8.20 -8.64 9.05
N LYS A 12 8.66 -8.61 7.79
CA LYS A 12 9.70 -7.67 7.31
C LYS A 12 9.32 -6.21 7.58
N MET A 13 8.06 -5.84 7.29
CA MET A 13 7.56 -4.47 7.52
C MET A 13 7.39 -4.17 9.00
N GLY A 14 6.79 -5.08 9.79
CA GLY A 14 6.63 -4.92 11.24
C GLY A 14 7.96 -4.66 11.95
N ARG A 15 9.00 -5.46 11.65
CA ARG A 15 10.36 -5.24 12.17
C ARG A 15 10.96 -3.91 11.74
N SER A 16 10.76 -3.51 10.49
CA SER A 16 11.25 -2.23 9.97
C SER A 16 10.60 -1.04 10.70
N ILE A 17 9.29 -1.09 10.93
CA ILE A 17 8.54 -0.07 11.68
C ILE A 17 9.02 -0.03 13.14
N ALA A 18 9.16 -1.19 13.78
CA ALA A 18 9.69 -1.28 15.14
C ALA A 18 11.10 -0.68 15.26
N GLN A 19 11.97 -0.90 14.27
CA GLN A 19 13.31 -0.33 14.27
C GLN A 19 13.33 1.19 14.02
N LEU A 20 12.49 1.70 13.11
CA LEU A 20 12.42 3.13 12.79
C LEU A 20 11.86 3.95 13.96
N THR A 21 10.89 3.40 14.68
CA THR A 21 10.26 4.06 15.83
C THR A 21 11.17 4.16 17.04
N LYS A 22 12.17 3.27 17.21
CA LYS A 22 13.20 3.42 18.28
C LYS A 22 13.94 4.75 18.23
N ARG A 23 13.97 5.43 17.07
CA ARG A 23 14.61 6.74 16.88
C ARG A 23 13.64 7.92 16.98
N ARG A 24 12.37 7.66 17.32
CA ARG A 24 11.30 8.66 17.38
C ARG A 24 10.80 8.82 18.81
N GLN A 25 10.51 10.05 19.20
CA GLN A 25 9.96 10.38 20.53
C GLN A 25 8.44 10.60 20.51
N ASP A 26 7.85 10.70 19.33
CA ASP A 26 6.43 10.98 19.15
C ASP A 26 5.57 9.71 19.02
N ILE A 27 6.19 8.55 18.85
CA ILE A 27 5.53 7.25 18.66
C ILE A 27 5.99 6.26 19.74
N ASN A 28 5.05 5.58 20.38
CA ASN A 28 5.29 4.49 21.32
C ASN A 28 4.64 3.20 20.82
N ILE A 29 5.41 2.14 20.56
CA ILE A 29 4.80 0.84 20.23
C ILE A 29 4.46 0.13 21.54
N VAL A 30 3.17 -0.06 21.79
CA VAL A 30 2.66 -0.64 23.05
C VAL A 30 2.48 -2.15 22.97
N ALA A 31 2.25 -2.70 21.78
CA ALA A 31 2.10 -4.15 21.56
C ALA A 31 2.28 -4.51 20.07
N GLY A 32 2.61 -5.76 19.80
CA GLY A 32 2.54 -6.37 18.47
C GLY A 32 1.49 -7.48 18.43
N VAL A 33 1.02 -7.81 17.22
CA VAL A 33 0.26 -9.04 16.96
C VAL A 33 0.81 -9.74 15.73
N ASP A 34 0.92 -11.05 15.80
CA ASP A 34 1.31 -11.92 14.69
C ASP A 34 0.69 -13.32 14.86
N LEU A 35 0.98 -14.29 13.98
CA LEU A 35 0.44 -15.66 14.06
C LEU A 35 0.89 -16.43 15.31
N THR A 36 2.00 -16.00 15.92
CA THR A 36 2.57 -16.61 17.12
C THR A 36 2.99 -15.49 18.07
N GLY A 37 2.67 -15.67 19.35
CA GLY A 37 3.10 -14.75 20.39
C GLY A 37 4.60 -14.84 20.66
N GLU A 38 5.14 -13.78 21.25
CA GLU A 38 6.54 -13.68 21.63
C GLU A 38 6.67 -12.73 22.83
N GLU A 39 7.37 -13.18 23.86
CA GLU A 39 7.75 -12.33 24.99
C GLU A 39 9.07 -11.61 24.69
N GLY A 40 9.26 -10.42 25.24
CA GLY A 40 10.46 -9.63 25.05
C GLY A 40 10.25 -8.16 25.44
N GLU A 41 11.14 -7.30 24.95
CA GLU A 41 11.02 -5.83 25.11
C GLU A 41 9.69 -5.31 24.55
N LEU A 42 9.24 -5.87 23.42
CA LEU A 42 7.91 -5.68 22.86
C LEU A 42 7.15 -7.00 22.96
N ILE A 43 6.03 -7.00 23.69
CA ILE A 43 5.15 -8.16 23.77
C ILE A 43 4.40 -8.29 22.44
N ILE A 44 4.54 -9.45 21.80
CA ILE A 44 3.78 -9.82 20.61
C ILE A 44 2.73 -10.85 21.01
N TYR A 45 1.48 -10.58 20.70
CA TYR A 45 0.36 -11.47 20.94
C TYR A 45 0.06 -12.31 19.69
N ASP A 46 -0.50 -13.51 19.89
CA ASP A 46 -1.01 -14.38 18.83
C ASP A 46 -2.45 -14.02 18.40
N ASP A 47 -3.11 -13.14 19.16
CA ASP A 47 -4.46 -12.65 18.89
C ASP A 47 -4.58 -11.18 19.35
N ILE A 48 -5.15 -10.34 18.49
CA ILE A 48 -5.38 -8.91 18.75
C ILE A 48 -6.27 -8.70 19.99
N PHE A 49 -7.23 -9.60 20.25
CA PHE A 49 -8.15 -9.46 21.38
C PHE A 49 -7.48 -9.68 22.75
N LYS A 50 -6.27 -10.26 22.78
CA LYS A 50 -5.47 -10.40 24.00
C LYS A 50 -4.74 -9.11 24.40
N ILE A 51 -4.67 -8.12 23.50
CA ILE A 51 -4.05 -6.83 23.77
C ILE A 51 -4.98 -6.01 24.67
N SER A 52 -4.52 -5.73 25.89
CA SER A 52 -5.20 -4.91 26.88
C SER A 52 -4.64 -3.49 26.97
N GLN A 53 -3.47 -3.25 26.38
CA GLN A 53 -2.82 -1.96 26.33
C GLN A 53 -3.68 -0.96 25.55
N GLU A 54 -3.79 0.26 26.08
CA GLU A 54 -4.39 1.37 25.34
C GLU A 54 -3.53 1.72 24.12
N ALA A 55 -4.18 1.93 22.98
CA ALA A 55 -3.55 2.37 21.75
C ALA A 55 -4.40 3.41 21.02
N ASP A 56 -3.75 4.30 20.28
CA ASP A 56 -4.40 5.32 19.47
C ASP A 56 -4.61 4.82 18.03
N VAL A 57 -3.69 3.97 17.54
CA VAL A 57 -3.70 3.47 16.16
C VAL A 57 -3.12 2.07 16.03
N ILE A 58 -3.67 1.28 15.11
CA ILE A 58 -3.09 0.01 14.65
C ILE A 58 -2.48 0.22 13.26
N LEU A 59 -1.21 -0.14 13.12
CA LEU A 59 -0.51 -0.22 11.84
C LEU A 59 -0.56 -1.67 11.34
N ASP A 60 -1.26 -1.91 10.23
CA ASP A 60 -1.42 -3.24 9.64
C ASP A 60 -0.60 -3.42 8.37
N PHE A 61 0.43 -4.27 8.46
CA PHE A 61 1.26 -4.72 7.34
C PHE A 61 1.37 -6.25 7.34
N SER A 62 0.21 -6.90 7.50
CA SER A 62 0.10 -8.35 7.71
C SER A 62 -0.42 -9.06 6.45
N ARG A 63 -1.49 -9.86 6.61
CA ARG A 63 -2.16 -10.61 5.55
C ARG A 63 -3.66 -10.29 5.58
N PRO A 64 -4.36 -10.40 4.44
CA PRO A 64 -5.78 -10.05 4.37
C PRO A 64 -6.66 -10.76 5.41
N ASN A 65 -6.33 -12.00 5.79
CA ASN A 65 -7.08 -12.78 6.79
C ASN A 65 -7.11 -12.13 8.19
N ALA A 66 -6.14 -11.30 8.55
CA ALA A 66 -6.10 -10.64 9.86
C ALA A 66 -7.11 -9.48 9.94
N LEU A 67 -7.48 -8.87 8.81
CA LEU A 67 -8.29 -7.64 8.78
C LEU A 67 -9.63 -7.76 9.48
N GLY A 68 -10.27 -8.92 9.45
CA GLY A 68 -11.56 -9.11 10.11
C GLY A 68 -11.48 -8.83 11.61
N ASN A 69 -10.52 -9.46 12.29
CA ASN A 69 -10.33 -9.27 13.73
C ASN A 69 -9.80 -7.87 14.05
N LEU A 70 -8.91 -7.32 13.21
CA LEU A 70 -8.40 -5.95 13.38
C LEU A 70 -9.52 -4.90 13.29
N CYS A 71 -10.41 -5.01 12.30
CA CYS A 71 -11.54 -4.11 12.14
C CYS A 71 -12.46 -4.17 13.36
N LYS A 72 -12.81 -5.39 13.80
CA LYS A 72 -13.67 -5.59 14.97
C LYS A 72 -13.05 -4.99 16.23
N TYR A 73 -11.79 -5.32 16.51
CA TYR A 73 -11.06 -4.79 17.67
C TYR A 73 -10.95 -3.26 17.64
N ALA A 74 -10.62 -2.68 16.47
CA ALA A 74 -10.50 -1.24 16.30
C ALA A 74 -11.83 -0.52 16.57
N VAL A 75 -12.94 -1.04 16.04
CA VAL A 75 -14.28 -0.50 16.26
C VAL A 75 -14.69 -0.59 17.73
N GLU A 76 -14.51 -1.76 18.37
CA GLU A 76 -14.84 -1.99 19.78
C GLU A 76 -14.05 -1.07 20.73
N ARG A 77 -12.79 -0.81 20.42
CA ARG A 77 -11.87 -0.01 21.25
C ARG A 77 -11.77 1.46 20.81
N ARG A 78 -12.42 1.86 19.72
CA ARG A 78 -12.33 3.21 19.11
C ARG A 78 -10.90 3.61 18.73
N ILE A 79 -10.18 2.68 18.08
CA ILE A 79 -8.77 2.85 17.68
C ILE A 79 -8.71 3.09 16.17
N ALA A 80 -7.85 4.01 15.72
CA ALA A 80 -7.65 4.25 14.29
C ALA A 80 -6.94 3.08 13.59
N LEU A 81 -7.20 2.91 12.29
CA LEU A 81 -6.57 1.88 11.46
C LEU A 81 -5.75 2.51 10.34
N VAL A 82 -4.50 2.07 10.20
CA VAL A 82 -3.63 2.35 9.06
C VAL A 82 -3.28 1.03 8.40
N VAL A 83 -3.82 0.78 7.21
CA VAL A 83 -3.73 -0.50 6.51
C VAL A 83 -2.82 -0.35 5.29
N GLY A 84 -1.68 -1.04 5.34
CA GLY A 84 -0.74 -1.24 4.23
C GLY A 84 -0.79 -2.65 3.64
N THR A 85 -1.70 -3.51 4.10
CA THR A 85 -1.87 -4.88 3.62
C THR A 85 -2.38 -4.89 2.17
N THR A 86 -1.66 -5.57 1.28
CA THR A 86 -2.00 -5.71 -0.15
C THR A 86 -2.79 -7.00 -0.44
N GLY A 87 -3.37 -7.12 -1.64
CA GLY A 87 -4.12 -8.33 -2.04
C GLY A 87 -5.52 -8.42 -1.42
N LEU A 88 -6.16 -7.26 -1.19
CA LEU A 88 -7.49 -7.18 -0.59
C LEU A 88 -8.57 -7.51 -1.60
N THR A 89 -9.51 -8.37 -1.21
CA THR A 89 -10.76 -8.62 -1.96
C THR A 89 -11.74 -7.47 -1.73
N GLU A 90 -12.78 -7.38 -2.56
CA GLU A 90 -13.85 -6.41 -2.34
C GLU A 90 -14.53 -6.58 -0.97
N GLN A 91 -14.63 -7.82 -0.48
CA GLN A 91 -15.13 -8.09 0.87
C GLN A 91 -14.25 -7.47 1.97
N HIS A 92 -12.91 -7.51 1.81
CA HIS A 92 -12.00 -6.87 2.76
C HIS A 92 -12.14 -5.34 2.72
N LYS A 93 -12.25 -4.74 1.52
CA LYS A 93 -12.45 -3.31 1.36
C LYS A 93 -13.78 -2.85 1.96
N GLN A 94 -14.85 -3.64 1.77
CA GLN A 94 -16.16 -3.34 2.33
C GLN A 94 -16.14 -3.36 3.87
N ARG A 95 -15.44 -4.32 4.50
CA ARG A 95 -15.23 -4.33 5.96
C ARG A 95 -14.49 -3.10 6.47
N LEU A 96 -13.45 -2.67 5.76
CA LEU A 96 -12.71 -1.46 6.11
C LEU A 96 -13.58 -0.21 5.98
N LYS A 97 -14.45 -0.17 4.96
CA LYS A 97 -15.42 0.90 4.77
C LYS A 97 -16.45 0.94 5.91
N GLU A 98 -17.00 -0.21 6.31
CA GLU A 98 -17.91 -0.30 7.46
C GLU A 98 -17.22 0.11 8.77
N ALA A 99 -15.97 -0.29 8.98
CA ALA A 99 -15.18 0.17 10.14
C ALA A 99 -14.98 1.70 10.11
N SER A 100 -14.83 2.29 8.92
CA SER A 100 -14.62 3.72 8.74
C SER A 100 -15.80 4.59 9.17
N ASP A 101 -17.00 4.02 9.28
CA ASP A 101 -18.18 4.70 9.83
C ASP A 101 -18.03 4.99 11.34
N THR A 102 -17.14 4.26 12.03
CA THR A 102 -16.98 4.33 13.48
C THR A 102 -15.61 4.82 13.93
N VAL A 103 -14.54 4.50 13.19
CA VAL A 103 -13.16 4.87 13.51
C VAL A 103 -12.42 5.39 12.26
N PRO A 104 -11.38 6.24 12.41
CA PRO A 104 -10.58 6.65 11.26
C PRO A 104 -9.88 5.45 10.60
N VAL A 105 -10.02 5.31 9.29
CA VAL A 105 -9.36 4.27 8.50
C VAL A 105 -8.56 4.92 7.37
N PHE A 106 -7.26 4.65 7.34
CA PHE A 106 -6.38 4.98 6.23
C PHE A 106 -5.95 3.70 5.52
N LEU A 107 -6.27 3.57 4.23
CA LEU A 107 -5.88 2.43 3.40
C LEU A 107 -5.01 2.92 2.25
N SER A 108 -3.82 2.34 2.10
CA SER A 108 -2.99 2.55 0.91
C SER A 108 -2.18 1.29 0.58
N SER A 109 -2.12 0.94 -0.70
CA SER A 109 -1.25 -0.14 -1.20
C SER A 109 0.22 0.30 -1.32
N ASN A 110 0.53 1.58 -1.14
CA ASN A 110 1.89 2.12 -1.10
C ASN A 110 1.99 3.30 -0.10
N MET A 111 2.90 3.20 0.86
CA MET A 111 3.08 4.21 1.92
C MET A 111 4.15 5.27 1.59
N SER A 112 4.73 5.23 0.38
CA SER A 112 5.74 6.20 -0.05
C SER A 112 5.10 7.53 -0.44
N LEU A 113 5.43 8.58 0.31
CA LEU A 113 5.03 9.95 -0.02
C LEU A 113 5.53 10.39 -1.40
N GLY A 114 6.75 9.99 -1.78
CA GLY A 114 7.33 10.32 -3.07
C GLY A 114 6.55 9.71 -4.23
N VAL A 115 6.10 8.46 -4.09
CA VAL A 115 5.26 7.79 -5.09
C VAL A 115 3.90 8.50 -5.20
N PHE A 116 3.28 8.84 -4.07
CA PHE A 116 2.01 9.55 -4.07
C PHE A 116 2.13 10.95 -4.71
N LEU A 117 3.20 11.68 -4.42
CA LEU A 117 3.46 12.98 -5.05
C LEU A 117 3.67 12.83 -6.57
N MET A 118 4.50 11.88 -7.00
CA MET A 118 4.74 11.63 -8.42
C MET A 118 3.46 11.26 -9.17
N MET A 119 2.61 10.40 -8.58
CA MET A 119 1.30 10.06 -9.13
C MET A 119 0.43 11.31 -9.33
N ASN A 120 0.35 12.20 -8.33
CA ASN A 120 -0.44 13.43 -8.44
C ASN A 120 0.12 14.38 -9.50
N LEU A 121 1.45 14.51 -9.60
CA LEU A 121 2.09 15.33 -10.62
C LEU A 121 1.84 14.76 -12.03
N ALA A 122 1.95 13.45 -12.20
CA ALA A 122 1.65 12.78 -13.46
C ALA A 122 0.17 12.97 -13.88
N LYS A 123 -0.77 12.83 -12.93
CA LYS A 123 -2.19 13.12 -13.16
C LYS A 123 -2.43 14.57 -13.57
N GLN A 124 -1.79 15.54 -12.89
CA GLN A 124 -1.91 16.95 -13.23
C GLN A 124 -1.35 17.24 -14.63
N ALA A 125 -0.15 16.76 -14.93
CA ALA A 125 0.48 16.89 -16.24
C ALA A 125 -0.40 16.30 -17.35
N ALA A 126 -0.93 15.08 -17.14
CA ALA A 126 -1.81 14.41 -18.10
C ALA A 126 -3.12 15.18 -18.35
N SER A 127 -3.63 15.92 -17.36
CA SER A 127 -4.85 16.71 -17.51
C SER A 127 -4.66 17.95 -18.39
N VAL A 128 -3.44 18.53 -18.37
CA VAL A 128 -3.06 19.72 -19.14
C VAL A 128 -2.55 19.35 -20.54
N LEU A 129 -1.65 18.37 -20.64
CA LEU A 129 -0.92 18.03 -21.87
C LEU A 129 -1.68 17.04 -22.78
N ARG A 130 -2.94 17.30 -23.08
CA ARG A 130 -3.89 16.31 -23.69
C ARG A 130 -3.41 15.60 -24.95
N GLU A 131 -2.59 16.25 -25.77
CA GLU A 131 -2.08 15.73 -27.04
C GLU A 131 -0.79 14.90 -26.90
N PHE A 132 -0.23 14.82 -25.68
CA PHE A 132 1.00 14.08 -25.42
C PHE A 132 0.70 12.61 -25.17
N ASP A 133 1.54 11.76 -25.77
CA ASP A 133 1.61 10.33 -25.47
C ASP A 133 2.02 10.12 -24.01
N ILE A 134 1.55 9.02 -23.41
CA ILE A 134 1.87 8.65 -22.03
C ILE A 134 2.47 7.26 -22.01
N GLU A 135 3.65 7.13 -21.42
CA GLU A 135 4.34 5.85 -21.23
C GLU A 135 4.84 5.71 -19.79
N ILE A 136 4.53 4.58 -19.16
CA ILE A 136 4.96 4.25 -17.81
C ILE A 136 6.00 3.15 -17.88
N ILE A 137 7.18 3.43 -17.33
CA ILE A 137 8.27 2.45 -17.24
C ILE A 137 8.50 2.13 -15.77
N GLU A 138 8.51 0.84 -15.44
CA GLU A 138 8.81 0.35 -14.09
C GLU A 138 9.94 -0.68 -14.07
N ARG A 139 10.82 -0.60 -13.07
CA ARG A 139 11.96 -1.50 -12.88
C ARG A 139 11.95 -2.08 -11.47
N HIS A 140 12.04 -3.40 -11.37
CA HIS A 140 12.09 -4.11 -10.09
C HIS A 140 13.08 -5.28 -10.13
N HIS A 141 13.40 -5.83 -8.96
CA HIS A 141 14.21 -7.02 -8.79
C HIS A 141 13.64 -8.23 -9.55
N ASN A 142 14.50 -9.20 -9.86
CA ASN A 142 14.15 -10.39 -10.64
C ASN A 142 13.13 -11.33 -9.95
N GLN A 143 13.00 -11.26 -8.61
CA GLN A 143 12.04 -12.07 -7.86
C GLN A 143 10.61 -11.50 -7.83
N LYS A 144 10.37 -10.33 -8.42
CA LYS A 144 9.03 -9.72 -8.41
C LYS A 144 8.13 -10.41 -9.42
N ILE A 145 7.06 -11.03 -8.93
CA ILE A 145 6.16 -11.91 -9.69
C ILE A 145 5.16 -11.10 -10.52
N ASP A 146 4.55 -10.07 -9.93
CA ASP A 146 3.54 -9.24 -10.58
C ASP A 146 4.16 -8.30 -11.63
N ALA A 147 3.56 -8.20 -12.81
CA ALA A 147 3.90 -7.26 -13.88
C ALA A 147 2.65 -6.87 -14.68
N PRO A 148 2.31 -5.57 -14.81
CA PRO A 148 2.93 -4.41 -14.15
C PRO A 148 2.83 -4.44 -12.62
N SER A 149 3.70 -3.72 -11.92
CA SER A 149 3.54 -3.54 -10.47
C SER A 149 2.27 -2.78 -10.11
N GLY A 150 1.75 -3.04 -8.90
CA GLY A 150 0.61 -2.30 -8.36
C GLY A 150 0.80 -0.78 -8.32
N THR A 151 2.03 -0.29 -8.12
CA THR A 151 2.35 1.14 -8.21
C THR A 151 2.21 1.68 -9.63
N ALA A 152 2.66 0.93 -10.65
CA ALA A 152 2.50 1.34 -12.04
C ALA A 152 1.02 1.42 -12.44
N LEU A 153 0.21 0.45 -12.00
CA LEU A 153 -1.24 0.48 -12.19
C LEU A 153 -1.89 1.65 -11.45
N MET A 154 -1.52 1.91 -10.20
CA MET A 154 -2.01 3.07 -9.44
C MET A 154 -1.76 4.40 -10.18
N ILE A 155 -0.58 4.57 -10.78
CA ILE A 155 -0.25 5.75 -11.57
C ILE A 155 -1.11 5.81 -12.84
N ALA A 156 -1.23 4.69 -13.57
CA ALA A 156 -2.05 4.61 -14.77
C ALA A 156 -3.54 4.91 -14.50
N ASP A 157 -4.08 4.35 -13.42
CA ASP A 157 -5.45 4.57 -12.97
C ASP A 157 -5.68 6.06 -12.64
N ALA A 158 -4.75 6.68 -11.90
CA ALA A 158 -4.84 8.10 -11.56
C ALA A 158 -4.82 9.02 -12.80
N ILE A 159 -4.02 8.69 -13.81
CA ILE A 159 -3.99 9.37 -15.11
C ILE A 159 -5.32 9.17 -15.86
N LYS A 160 -5.85 7.95 -15.86
CA LYS A 160 -7.12 7.61 -16.53
C LYS A 160 -8.32 8.35 -15.93
N GLU A 161 -8.29 8.69 -14.64
CA GLU A 161 -9.34 9.52 -14.02
C GLU A 161 -9.51 10.88 -14.71
N VAL A 162 -8.42 11.46 -15.24
CA VAL A 162 -8.46 12.72 -15.99
C VAL A 162 -8.54 12.51 -17.50
N ARG A 163 -8.04 11.38 -18.02
CA ARG A 163 -8.16 10.94 -19.42
C ARG A 163 -9.06 9.71 -19.55
N LYS A 164 -10.37 9.91 -19.46
CA LYS A 164 -11.35 8.81 -19.36
C LYS A 164 -11.35 7.83 -20.54
N GLU A 165 -11.05 8.32 -21.74
CA GLU A 165 -10.97 7.51 -22.96
C GLU A 165 -9.69 6.65 -23.03
N SER A 166 -8.77 6.83 -22.08
CA SER A 166 -7.50 6.11 -22.11
C SER A 166 -7.61 4.64 -21.70
N HIS A 167 -6.80 3.81 -22.35
CA HIS A 167 -6.74 2.37 -22.09
C HIS A 167 -5.29 1.87 -22.03
N TYR A 168 -5.08 0.73 -21.36
CA TYR A 168 -3.74 0.23 -21.08
C TYR A 168 -3.21 -0.64 -22.20
N VAL A 169 -1.96 -0.43 -22.57
CA VAL A 169 -1.21 -1.29 -23.49
C VAL A 169 0.02 -1.83 -22.76
N LEU A 170 0.04 -3.14 -22.52
CA LEU A 170 1.09 -3.80 -21.74
C LEU A 170 2.17 -4.34 -22.67
N GLY A 171 3.31 -3.65 -22.71
CA GLY A 171 4.36 -3.93 -23.69
C GLY A 171 3.93 -3.67 -25.13
N ARG A 172 4.91 -3.62 -26.03
CA ARG A 172 4.68 -3.35 -27.46
C ARG A 172 5.33 -4.38 -28.39
N SER A 173 6.06 -5.36 -27.85
CA SER A 173 6.81 -6.34 -28.64
C SER A 173 5.94 -7.28 -29.47
N GLU A 174 4.69 -7.52 -29.05
CA GLU A 174 3.82 -8.50 -29.68
C GLU A 174 2.96 -7.93 -30.81
N LYS A 175 2.89 -6.59 -30.95
CA LYS A 175 2.05 -5.93 -31.96
C LYS A 175 2.87 -4.96 -32.81
N SER A 176 2.90 -5.22 -34.12
CA SER A 176 3.46 -4.29 -35.11
C SER A 176 2.37 -3.36 -35.65
N GLN A 177 1.84 -2.49 -34.78
CA GLN A 177 0.81 -1.51 -35.11
C GLN A 177 1.25 -0.10 -34.69
N LYS A 178 0.70 0.93 -35.35
CA LYS A 178 0.86 2.31 -34.89
C LYS A 178 0.21 2.45 -33.50
N ARG A 179 0.79 3.32 -32.66
CA ARG A 179 0.23 3.73 -31.37
C ARG A 179 -1.14 4.39 -31.59
N GLU A 180 -2.15 3.94 -30.85
CA GLU A 180 -3.44 4.63 -30.78
C GLU A 180 -3.34 5.85 -29.84
N GLU A 181 -4.06 6.92 -30.16
CA GLU A 181 -3.96 8.23 -29.50
C GLU A 181 -4.17 8.14 -27.97
N ASN A 182 -5.15 7.34 -27.54
CA ASN A 182 -5.56 7.24 -26.13
C ASN A 182 -4.85 6.14 -25.34
N GLU A 183 -3.77 5.55 -25.86
CA GLU A 183 -3.02 4.53 -25.11
C GLU A 183 -2.33 5.12 -23.88
N ILE A 184 -2.24 4.33 -22.81
CA ILE A 184 -1.26 4.47 -21.74
C ILE A 184 -0.40 3.22 -21.82
N GLY A 185 0.82 3.36 -22.34
CA GLY A 185 1.75 2.24 -22.46
C GLY A 185 2.39 1.94 -21.11
N ILE A 186 2.53 0.65 -20.78
CA ILE A 186 3.15 0.22 -19.52
C ILE A 186 4.22 -0.84 -19.83
N HIS A 187 5.44 -0.56 -19.39
CA HIS A 187 6.62 -1.37 -19.64
C HIS A 187 7.27 -1.82 -18.33
N ALA A 188 7.41 -3.14 -18.18
CA ALA A 188 7.94 -3.77 -16.98
C ALA A 188 9.35 -4.35 -17.23
N ILE A 189 10.31 -3.95 -16.40
CA ILE A 189 11.68 -4.46 -16.40
C ILE A 189 11.92 -5.24 -15.09
N ARG A 190 12.50 -6.44 -15.21
CA ARG A 190 12.89 -7.29 -14.07
C ARG A 190 14.39 -7.56 -14.13
N ALA A 191 15.14 -7.00 -13.18
CA ALA A 191 16.59 -7.07 -13.20
C ALA A 191 17.19 -7.00 -11.79
N GLY A 192 18.14 -7.89 -11.50
CA GLY A 192 18.96 -7.86 -10.30
C GLY A 192 18.16 -7.71 -8.99
N ASN A 193 18.60 -6.78 -8.15
CA ASN A 193 18.07 -6.49 -6.81
C ASN A 193 17.41 -5.10 -6.71
N LEU A 194 16.94 -4.53 -7.82
CA LEU A 194 16.30 -3.21 -7.84
C LEU A 194 15.08 -3.16 -6.91
N VAL A 195 15.04 -2.16 -6.02
CA VAL A 195 13.97 -2.03 -5.03
C VAL A 195 12.63 -1.66 -5.71
N GLY A 196 12.69 -0.77 -6.70
CA GLY A 196 11.52 -0.27 -7.43
C GLY A 196 11.79 1.12 -7.97
N GLU A 197 11.70 1.29 -9.29
CA GLU A 197 11.77 2.58 -9.97
C GLU A 197 10.57 2.74 -10.89
N HIS A 198 10.03 3.96 -10.96
CA HIS A 198 8.90 4.31 -11.80
C HIS A 198 9.19 5.63 -12.51
N SER A 199 8.91 5.65 -13.81
CA SER A 199 9.01 6.85 -14.64
C SER A 199 7.73 6.97 -15.47
N VAL A 200 7.20 8.18 -15.54
CA VAL A 200 6.12 8.56 -16.47
C VAL A 200 6.75 9.50 -17.48
N ILE A 201 6.62 9.14 -18.76
CA ILE A 201 7.05 9.91 -19.92
C ILE A 201 5.81 10.52 -20.55
#